data_AF-D4F6W7-F1
#
_entry.id   AF-D4F6W7-F1
#
_cell.length_a   1.000
_cell.length_b   1.000
_cell.length_c   1.000
_cell.angle_alpha   90.00
_cell.angle_beta   90.00
_cell.angle_gamma   90.00
#
_symmetry.space_group_name_H-M   'P 1'
#
loop_
_entity.id
_entity.type
_entity.pdbx_description
1 polymer ?
#
loop_
_entity_poly.entity_id
_entity_poly.type
_entity_poly.pdbx_seq_one_letter_code
_entity_poly.pdbx_strand_id
1 'polypeptide(L)'
;MERLIDDDDWADLQQSLLVLCRFCSDVYCHAQGSRFDIMGFKQYLCEQTDMRHSSIREYVVRLRRLDEMAELRELSAQTLNDPNAEWEWLARLPACSQNNYRIALRKYRQFLCAGRESQHEVERSSYFS
;
A
#
# COMPACT_ATOMS: atom_id res chain seq x y z
N MET A 1 6.17 16.00 -36.94
CA MET A 1 7.04 17.20 -36.88
C MET A 1 7.62 17.21 -35.48
N GLU A 2 8.92 16.97 -35.34
CA GLU A 2 9.60 16.94 -34.05
C GLU A 2 10.08 18.37 -33.75
N ARG A 3 9.53 19.00 -32.71
CA ARG A 3 9.94 20.33 -32.24
C ARG A 3 10.99 20.16 -31.15
N LEU A 4 12.11 20.86 -31.27
CA LEU A 4 13.10 20.97 -30.21
C LEU A 4 12.53 21.84 -29.09
N ILE A 5 12.59 21.32 -27.87
CA ILE A 5 12.22 22.03 -26.63
C ILE A 5 13.39 22.96 -26.28
N ASP A 6 13.10 24.24 -26.00
CA ASP A 6 14.08 25.19 -25.47
C ASP A 6 14.16 25.12 -23.94
N ASP A 7 15.10 25.85 -23.34
CA ASP A 7 15.36 25.76 -21.90
C ASP A 7 14.19 26.26 -21.04
N ASP A 8 13.42 27.24 -21.54
CA ASP A 8 12.24 27.79 -20.86
C ASP A 8 11.07 26.80 -20.93
N ASP A 9 10.79 26.25 -22.12
CA ASP A 9 9.82 25.17 -22.31
C ASP A 9 10.18 23.93 -21.46
N TRP A 10 11.48 23.62 -21.32
CA TRP A 10 11.97 22.52 -20.49
C TRP A 10 11.73 22.78 -19.00
N ALA A 11 12.01 23.98 -18.50
CA ALA A 11 11.80 24.36 -17.12
C ALA A 11 10.31 24.28 -16.70
N ASP A 12 9.42 24.73 -17.58
CA ASP A 12 7.97 24.64 -17.37
C ASP A 12 7.50 23.17 -17.42
N LEU A 13 8.02 22.39 -18.38
CA LEU A 13 7.71 20.97 -18.47
C LEU A 13 8.15 20.23 -17.21
N GLN A 14 9.35 20.52 -16.69
CA GLN A 14 9.86 19.89 -15.47
C GLN A 14 8.95 20.07 -14.26
N GLN A 15 8.23 21.19 -14.15
CA GLN A 15 7.25 21.39 -13.06
C GLN A 15 6.01 20.51 -13.21
N SER A 16 5.67 20.10 -14.44
CA SER A 16 4.58 19.16 -14.74
C SER A 16 5.00 17.69 -14.71
N LEU A 17 6.31 17.41 -14.75
CA LEU A 17 6.85 16.05 -14.76
C LEU A 17 6.78 15.44 -13.36
N LEU A 18 5.95 14.42 -13.22
CA LEU A 18 5.81 13.68 -11.96
C LEU A 18 6.91 12.63 -11.84
N VAL A 19 7.60 12.61 -10.70
CA VAL A 19 8.60 11.58 -10.40
C VAL A 19 7.89 10.26 -10.12
N LEU A 20 7.97 9.34 -11.06
CA LEU A 20 7.43 7.99 -10.92
C LEU A 20 8.42 7.12 -10.13
N CYS A 21 7.96 6.51 -9.05
CA CYS A 21 8.71 5.46 -8.39
C CYS A 21 8.77 4.23 -9.32
N ARG A 22 9.95 3.83 -9.82
CA ARG A 22 10.12 2.63 -10.68
C ARG A 22 9.60 1.33 -10.06
N PHE A 23 9.42 1.31 -8.74
CA PHE A 23 8.91 0.17 -7.99
C PHE A 23 7.40 0.24 -7.75
N CYS A 24 6.81 1.43 -7.85
CA CYS A 24 5.44 1.72 -7.44
C CYS A 24 4.54 2.04 -8.64
N SER A 25 5.11 2.38 -9.80
CA SER A 25 4.43 2.73 -11.05
C SER A 25 3.48 3.95 -10.97
N ASP A 26 3.42 4.61 -9.82
CA ASP A 26 2.70 5.86 -9.59
C ASP A 26 3.54 6.84 -8.76
N VAL A 27 3.11 8.10 -8.86
CA VAL A 27 3.70 9.32 -8.31
C VAL A 27 3.91 9.22 -6.81
N TYR A 28 4.99 9.85 -6.37
CA TYR A 28 5.17 10.42 -5.04
C TYR A 28 3.83 10.58 -4.29
N CYS A 29 3.64 9.76 -3.26
CA CYS A 29 2.51 9.83 -2.34
C CYS A 29 2.22 11.30 -2.02
N HIS A 30 1.07 11.82 -2.46
CA HIS A 30 0.42 12.83 -1.66
C HIS A 30 0.19 12.18 -0.31
N ALA A 31 0.96 12.64 0.67
CA ALA A 31 0.85 12.29 2.07
C ALA A 31 -0.47 12.83 2.64
N GLN A 32 -1.59 12.28 2.16
CA GLN A 32 -2.80 12.18 2.97
C GLN A 32 -2.82 10.72 3.44
N GLY A 33 -2.88 10.52 4.75
CA GLY A 33 -2.57 9.25 5.39
C GLY A 33 -3.25 8.07 4.70
N SER A 34 -2.47 7.28 3.97
CA SER A 34 -2.98 6.06 3.37
C SER A 34 -3.42 5.13 4.49
N ARG A 35 -4.63 4.56 4.39
CA ARG A 35 -5.16 3.65 5.42
C ARG A 35 -4.26 2.42 5.60
N PHE A 36 -3.44 2.15 4.59
CA PHE A 36 -2.42 1.12 4.59
C PHE A 36 -1.03 1.72 4.71
N ASP A 37 -0.22 1.21 5.63
CA ASP A 37 1.23 1.39 5.64
C ASP A 37 1.85 0.52 4.53
N ILE A 38 1.80 1.03 3.30
CA ILE A 38 2.30 0.31 2.12
C ILE A 38 3.81 0.09 2.21
N MET A 39 4.56 1.02 2.80
CA MET A 39 6.02 0.94 2.86
C MET A 39 6.45 -0.11 3.89
N GLY A 40 5.91 -0.05 5.12
CA GLY A 40 6.16 -1.05 6.15
C GLY A 40 5.69 -2.44 5.72
N PHE A 41 4.52 -2.55 5.11
CA PHE A 41 4.03 -3.83 4.58
C PHE A 41 4.94 -4.41 3.50
N LYS A 42 5.39 -3.58 2.55
CA LYS A 42 6.31 -4.02 1.50
C LYS A 42 7.64 -4.49 2.09
N GLN A 43 8.18 -3.75 3.06
CA GLN A 43 9.42 -4.12 3.75
C GLN A 43 9.25 -5.49 4.44
N TYR A 44 8.17 -5.65 5.21
CA TYR A 44 7.82 -6.92 5.85
C TYR A 44 7.75 -8.08 4.84
N LEU A 45 7.09 -7.90 3.71
CA LEU A 45 7.02 -8.97 2.71
C LEU A 45 8.38 -9.30 2.11
N CYS A 46 9.25 -8.31 1.88
CA CYS A 46 10.58 -8.53 1.33
C CYS A 46 11.52 -9.22 2.32
N GLU A 47 11.45 -8.87 3.61
CA GLU A 47 12.42 -9.33 4.62
C GLU A 47 11.95 -10.56 5.40
N GLN A 48 10.64 -10.65 5.68
CA GLN A 48 10.07 -11.65 6.59
C GLN A 48 9.35 -12.78 5.86
N THR A 49 9.32 -12.76 4.52
CA THR A 49 8.66 -13.80 3.73
C THR A 49 9.48 -14.20 2.49
N ASP A 50 9.43 -15.46 2.08
CA ASP A 50 10.05 -15.95 0.84
C ASP A 50 9.14 -15.72 -0.39
N MET A 51 8.55 -14.52 -0.47
CA MET A 51 7.61 -14.18 -1.54
C MET A 51 8.33 -13.60 -2.75
N ARG A 52 7.96 -14.08 -3.94
CA ARG A 52 8.45 -13.50 -5.21
C ARG A 52 8.08 -12.02 -5.31
N HIS A 53 8.99 -11.21 -5.82
CA HIS A 53 8.77 -9.77 -6.03
C HIS A 53 7.52 -9.45 -6.87
N SER A 54 7.14 -10.31 -7.83
CA SER A 54 5.91 -10.14 -8.60
C SER A 54 4.67 -10.22 -7.73
N SER A 55 4.60 -11.21 -6.82
CA SER A 55 3.49 -11.37 -5.87
C SER A 55 3.42 -10.22 -4.86
N ILE A 56 4.59 -9.75 -4.39
CA ILE A 56 4.67 -8.56 -3.52
C ILE A 56 4.09 -7.34 -4.23
N ARG A 57 4.50 -7.09 -5.48
CA ARG A 57 3.99 -5.98 -6.28
C ARG A 57 2.47 -6.07 -6.47
N GLU A 58 1.94 -7.25 -6.77
CA GLU A 58 0.51 -7.45 -6.90
C GLU A 58 -0.25 -7.11 -5.61
N TYR A 59 0.26 -7.50 -4.45
CA TYR A 59 -0.39 -7.19 -3.17
C TYR A 59 -0.36 -5.70 -2.88
N VAL A 60 0.78 -5.04 -3.09
CA VAL A 60 0.90 -3.59 -2.92
C VAL A 60 -0.08 -2.83 -3.82
N VAL A 61 -0.17 -3.21 -5.10
CA VAL A 61 -1.11 -2.58 -6.04
C VAL A 61 -2.56 -2.79 -5.61
N ARG A 62 -2.92 -3.98 -5.13
CA ARG A 62 -4.28 -4.27 -4.64
C ARG A 62 -4.65 -3.41 -3.43
N LEU A 63 -3.75 -3.24 -2.47
CA LEU A 63 -4.01 -2.39 -1.30
C LEU A 63 -4.15 -0.91 -1.66
N ARG A 64 -3.33 -0.40 -2.59
CA ARG A 64 -3.47 0.98 -3.09
C ARG A 64 -4.82 1.23 -3.77
N ARG A 65 -5.24 0.31 -4.65
CA ARG A 65 -6.57 0.38 -5.28
C ARG A 65 -7.71 0.34 -4.27
N LEU A 66 -7.58 -0.46 -3.21
CA LEU A 66 -8.57 -0.46 -2.13
C LEU A 66 -8.62 0.88 -1.42
N ASP A 67 -7.47 1.54 -1.21
CA ASP A 67 -7.41 2.86 -0.58
C ASP A 67 -8.03 3.95 -1.45
N GLU A 68 -7.74 3.96 -2.75
CA GLU A 68 -8.36 4.86 -3.74
C GLU A 68 -9.89 4.69 -3.78
N MET A 69 -10.38 3.45 -3.76
CA MET A 69 -11.82 3.14 -3.70
C MET A 69 -12.46 3.63 -2.40
N ALA A 70 -11.68 3.70 -1.31
CA ALA A 70 -12.11 4.17 -0.02
C ALA A 70 -11.95 5.70 0.13
N GLU A 71 -11.13 6.40 -0.64
CA GLU A 71 -11.19 7.87 -0.70
C GLU A 71 -12.46 8.36 -1.39
N LEU A 72 -12.95 7.62 -2.39
CA LEU A 72 -14.20 7.93 -3.08
C LEU A 72 -15.45 7.77 -2.20
N ARG A 73 -15.36 7.14 -1.02
CA ARG A 73 -16.51 6.75 -0.18
C ARG A 73 -16.11 6.71 1.28
N GLU A 74 -16.85 7.31 2.21
CA GLU A 74 -16.56 7.38 3.67
C GLU A 74 -16.35 6.01 4.35
N LEU A 75 -15.22 5.35 4.09
CA LEU A 75 -14.81 4.09 4.68
C LEU A 75 -13.69 4.37 5.66
N SER A 76 -13.92 4.08 6.94
CA SER A 76 -12.96 4.38 8.02
C SER A 76 -11.79 3.40 8.01
N ALA A 77 -10.62 3.79 8.52
CA ALA A 77 -9.48 2.88 8.69
C ALA A 77 -9.73 1.79 9.75
N GLN A 78 -10.67 2.02 10.70
CA GLN A 78 -11.02 1.08 11.77
C GLN A 78 -11.62 -0.23 11.23
N THR A 79 -12.23 -0.13 10.05
CA THR A 79 -12.83 -1.19 9.24
C THR A 79 -11.84 -2.31 8.85
N LEU A 80 -10.52 -2.05 8.81
CA LEU A 80 -9.51 -3.06 8.43
C LEU A 80 -9.34 -4.20 9.44
N ASN A 81 -9.68 -3.96 10.71
CA ASN A 81 -9.63 -4.95 11.78
C ASN A 81 -10.95 -5.71 11.96
N ASP A 82 -12.03 -5.30 11.28
CA ASP A 82 -13.33 -5.95 11.34
C ASP A 82 -13.54 -6.86 10.11
N PRO A 83 -13.64 -8.20 10.30
CA PRO A 83 -13.92 -9.14 9.20
C PRO A 83 -15.22 -8.87 8.44
N ASN A 84 -16.24 -8.30 9.09
CA ASN A 84 -17.50 -7.95 8.41
C ASN A 84 -17.31 -6.77 7.46
N ALA A 85 -16.45 -5.85 7.87
CA ALA A 85 -16.20 -4.62 7.15
C ALA A 85 -15.24 -4.87 5.96
N GLU A 86 -14.40 -5.91 6.02
CA GLU A 86 -13.70 -6.48 4.86
C GLU A 86 -14.66 -6.95 3.76
N TRP A 87 -15.72 -7.67 4.12
CA TRP A 87 -16.69 -8.17 3.14
C TRP A 87 -17.41 -7.04 2.41
N GLU A 88 -17.64 -5.92 3.08
CA GLU A 88 -18.21 -4.72 2.45
C GLU A 88 -17.29 -4.16 1.34
N TRP A 89 -15.96 -4.23 1.54
CA TRP A 89 -14.99 -3.78 0.55
C TRP A 89 -14.91 -4.77 -0.61
N LEU A 90 -14.90 -6.07 -0.31
CA LEU A 90 -14.82 -7.13 -1.30
C LEU A 90 -16.07 -7.24 -2.16
N ALA A 91 -17.27 -7.06 -1.58
CA ALA A 91 -18.54 -7.13 -2.32
C ALA A 91 -18.63 -6.10 -3.45
N ARG A 92 -17.84 -5.02 -3.38
CA ARG A 92 -17.78 -3.94 -4.39
C ARG A 92 -16.85 -4.26 -5.56
N LEU A 93 -16.08 -5.35 -5.47
CA LEU A 93 -15.20 -5.81 -6.52
C LEU A 93 -15.86 -6.91 -7.38
N PRO A 94 -15.47 -7.04 -8.66
CA PRO A 94 -15.90 -8.17 -9.48
C PRO A 94 -15.57 -9.50 -8.78
N ALA A 95 -16.53 -10.43 -8.75
CA ALA A 95 -16.42 -11.71 -8.04
C ALA A 95 -15.12 -12.49 -8.38
N CYS A 96 -14.70 -12.45 -9.65
CA CYS A 96 -13.47 -13.08 -10.12
C CYS A 96 -12.19 -12.53 -9.47
N SER A 97 -12.24 -11.32 -8.93
CA SER A 97 -11.10 -10.63 -8.33
C SER A 97 -11.12 -10.64 -6.80
N GLN A 98 -12.29 -10.85 -6.18
CA GLN A 98 -12.46 -10.76 -4.71
C GLN A 98 -11.46 -11.61 -3.94
N ASN A 99 -11.23 -12.86 -4.38
CA ASN A 99 -10.30 -13.74 -3.69
C ASN A 99 -8.86 -13.20 -3.69
N ASN A 100 -8.44 -12.51 -4.76
CA ASN A 100 -7.10 -11.95 -4.88
C ASN A 100 -6.88 -10.77 -3.92
N TYR A 101 -7.89 -9.93 -3.74
CA TYR A 101 -7.86 -8.82 -2.77
C TYR A 101 -7.95 -9.33 -1.34
N ARG A 102 -8.79 -10.34 -1.07
CA ARG A 102 -8.89 -11.00 0.23
C ARG A 102 -7.54 -11.56 0.69
N ILE A 103 -6.79 -12.19 -0.21
CA ILE A 103 -5.46 -12.70 0.11
C ILE A 103 -4.50 -11.57 0.47
N ALA A 104 -4.53 -10.45 -0.27
CA ALA A 104 -3.70 -9.27 0.01
C ALA A 104 -4.03 -8.67 1.39
N LEU A 105 -5.32 -8.52 1.73
CA LEU A 105 -5.77 -8.04 3.03
C LEU A 105 -5.35 -8.97 4.18
N ARG A 106 -5.48 -10.28 3.99
CA ARG A 106 -4.99 -11.26 4.97
C ARG A 106 -3.49 -11.13 5.21
N LYS A 107 -2.70 -10.91 4.16
CA LYS A 107 -1.26 -10.69 4.28
C LYS A 107 -0.94 -9.38 5.01
N TYR A 108 -1.69 -8.33 4.72
CA TYR A 108 -1.57 -7.06 5.44
C TYR A 108 -1.86 -7.21 6.94
N ARG A 109 -2.88 -7.99 7.33
CA ARG A 109 -3.13 -8.30 8.75
C ARG A 109 -1.99 -9.07 9.41
N GLN A 110 -1.36 -10.01 8.70
CA GLN A 110 -0.19 -10.71 9.22
C GLN A 110 0.94 -9.73 9.55
N PHE A 111 1.17 -8.73 8.68
CA PHE A 111 2.09 -7.63 8.96
C PHE A 111 1.69 -6.83 10.20
N LEU A 112 0.41 -6.46 10.34
CA LEU A 112 -0.06 -5.72 11.53
C LEU A 112 0.13 -6.52 12.83
N CYS A 113 -0.09 -7.84 12.81
CA CYS A 113 0.17 -8.70 13.96
C CYS A 113 1.67 -8.81 14.28
N ALA A 114 2.51 -9.02 13.25
CA ALA A 114 3.96 -9.10 13.42
C ALA A 114 4.55 -7.81 14.03
N GLY A 115 4.07 -6.64 13.59
CA GLY A 115 4.49 -5.36 14.16
C GLY A 115 4.10 -5.16 15.64
N ARG A 116 3.03 -5.81 16.11
CA ARG A 116 2.62 -5.80 17.54
C ARG A 116 3.47 -6.72 18.39
N GLU A 117 3.95 -7.84 17.83
CA GLU A 117 4.83 -8.78 18.53
C GLU A 117 6.23 -8.18 18.76
N SER A 118 6.77 -7.44 17.78
CA SER A 118 8.06 -6.75 17.91
C SER A 118 8.06 -5.66 19.00
N GLN A 119 6.91 -5.02 19.27
CA GLN A 119 6.79 -4.03 20.36
C GLN A 119 6.78 -4.69 21.74
N HIS A 120 6.19 -5.88 21.86
CA HIS A 120 6.06 -6.60 23.12
C HIS A 120 7.38 -7.28 23.55
N GLU A 121 8.26 -7.63 22.59
CA GLU A 121 9.63 -8.08 22.88
C GLU A 121 10.55 -6.97 23.39
N VAL A 122 10.43 -5.75 22.82
CA VAL A 122 11.19 -4.58 23.29
C VAL A 122 10.79 -4.20 24.72
N GLU A 123 9.49 -4.21 25.03
CA GLU A 123 9.00 -3.96 26.39
C GLU A 123 9.48 -5.03 27.38
N ARG A 124 9.40 -6.33 27.03
CA ARG A 124 9.95 -7.41 27.89
C ARG A 124 11.44 -7.29 28.13
N SER A 125 12.22 -6.84 27.14
CA SER A 125 13.65 -6.63 27.30
C SER A 125 13.98 -5.43 28.19
N SER A 126 13.11 -4.41 28.22
CA SER A 126 13.26 -3.23 29.10
C SER A 126 12.97 -3.53 30.58
N TYR A 127 12.19 -4.57 30.88
CA TYR A 127 11.93 -5.02 32.25
C TYR A 127 13.03 -5.95 32.81
N PHE A 128 14.02 -6.32 32.01
CA PHE A 128 15.12 -7.22 32.38
C PHE A 128 16.52 -6.55 32.33
N SER A 129 16.58 -5.22 32.21
CA SER A 129 17.81 -4.41 32.42
C SER A 129 17.67 -3.54 33.66
#